data_AF-A0A434ADT7-F1
#
_entry.id   AF-A0A434ADT7-F1
#
_cell.length_a   1.000
_cell.length_b   1.000
_cell.length_c   1.000
_cell.angle_alpha   90.00
_cell.angle_beta   90.00
_cell.angle_gamma   90.00
#
_symmetry.space_group_name_H-M   'P 1'
#
loop_
_entity.id
_entity.type
_entity.pdbx_description
1 polymer ?
#
loop_
_entity_poly.entity_id
_entity_poly.type
_entity_poly.pdbx_seq_one_letter_code
_entity_poly.pdbx_strand_id
1 'polypeptide(L)'
;MDNTLIATHSVTDNETQAGLPVYPRSTMQVAFANWIWNNVLGTGTGNRENTFMTDWVLYYKNTALDLTQINTLVANYKAQGLKRRNLAGQTFYDSPQTGVATVYKDCNYGGYAVSLPVGNYTLANLQAKGISDNDISSLKVQNGYEVVLYANDNFSGASAAIASDNTCLVANSFNDVATSVRVRAVTSSSSVLIEAESYTSMSGIQTEATTDSGGGLNVGYADTGDWMSYSNINFPTSGSYLIEYRVASGVSGAIISSDLSAGTIQLGAVNIPNTGGWQNWQTVSQTVSVNAGTYNFGIYIQNTGVNINWIRITKAASTLAAKSASKDKIESLTVYPSPTDNELFFTADVSEANLSIINSQDGATVLSQKGNGNSIDVTRLKSGIYLILVEKDGVKTVRRFIKK
;
A
#
# COMPACT_ATOMS: atom_id res chain seq x y z
N MET A 1 -15.41 -21.41 12.19
CA MET A 1 -16.81 -20.97 12.08
C MET A 1 -17.12 -20.93 10.60
N ASP A 2 -18.11 -21.69 10.18
CA ASP A 2 -18.52 -21.78 8.79
C ASP A 2 -19.29 -20.49 8.44
N ASN A 3 -18.77 -19.69 7.50
CA ASN A 3 -19.29 -18.36 7.13
C ASN A 3 -20.49 -18.43 6.17
N THR A 4 -21.33 -19.45 6.35
CA THR A 4 -22.48 -19.68 5.47
C THR A 4 -23.73 -19.09 6.10
N LEU A 5 -24.20 -17.96 5.56
CA LEU A 5 -25.51 -17.38 5.88
C LEU A 5 -26.61 -18.31 5.37
N ILE A 6 -27.34 -18.94 6.30
CA ILE A 6 -28.59 -19.66 6.04
C ILE A 6 -29.70 -18.64 6.32
N ALA A 7 -30.44 -18.26 5.28
CA ALA A 7 -31.49 -17.24 5.37
C ALA A 7 -32.54 -17.53 6.45
N THR A 8 -33.23 -16.50 6.95
CA THR A 8 -34.71 -16.47 7.04
C THR A 8 -35.24 -15.03 7.14
N HIS A 9 -36.46 -14.86 6.63
CA HIS A 9 -37.30 -13.67 6.65
C HIS A 9 -38.37 -13.81 7.74
N SER A 10 -38.80 -12.69 8.33
CA SER A 10 -40.21 -12.45 8.67
C SER A 10 -40.48 -10.95 8.87
N VAL A 11 -41.39 -10.40 8.08
CA VAL A 11 -42.15 -9.19 8.41
C VAL A 11 -43.56 -9.63 8.77
N THR A 12 -44.05 -9.28 9.95
CA THR A 12 -45.44 -9.50 10.36
C THR A 12 -46.29 -8.29 9.99
N ASP A 13 -47.39 -8.50 9.25
CA ASP A 13 -48.74 -8.39 9.83
C ASP A 13 -49.81 -8.75 8.79
N ASN A 14 -50.50 -9.87 9.02
CA ASN A 14 -51.95 -9.88 8.90
C ASN A 14 -52.51 -10.98 9.81
N GLU A 15 -52.80 -10.61 11.05
CA GLU A 15 -53.61 -11.41 11.96
C GLU A 15 -55.03 -11.51 11.37
N THR A 16 -55.39 -12.67 10.79
CA THR A 16 -56.78 -13.21 10.78
C THR A 16 -56.99 -14.53 10.01
N GLN A 17 -56.00 -15.19 9.41
CA GLN A 17 -56.23 -16.53 8.85
C GLN A 17 -55.93 -17.66 9.85
N ALA A 18 -57.00 -18.21 10.41
CA ALA A 18 -56.98 -19.41 11.23
C ALA A 18 -56.42 -20.60 10.44
N GLY A 19 -55.39 -21.28 10.98
CA GLY A 19 -55.11 -22.68 10.61
C GLY A 19 -53.69 -23.10 10.22
N LEU A 20 -52.62 -22.34 10.50
CA LEU A 20 -51.24 -22.82 10.27
C LEU A 20 -50.37 -22.86 11.55
N PRO A 21 -49.38 -23.76 11.64
CA PRO A 21 -48.72 -24.11 12.90
C PRO A 21 -47.87 -22.95 13.45
N VAL A 22 -48.09 -22.64 14.72
CA VAL A 22 -47.23 -21.75 15.53
C VAL A 22 -45.95 -22.51 15.89
N TYR A 23 -44.81 -22.10 15.34
CA TYR A 23 -43.48 -22.58 15.75
C TYR A 23 -42.80 -21.60 16.72
N PRO A 24 -41.86 -22.07 17.57
CA PRO A 24 -41.72 -21.61 18.96
C PRO A 24 -41.00 -20.26 19.10
N ARG A 25 -41.45 -19.48 20.11
CA ARG A 25 -40.75 -18.31 20.65
C ARG A 25 -39.42 -18.74 21.28
N SER A 26 -38.34 -18.81 20.51
CA SER A 26 -37.00 -18.72 21.10
C SER A 26 -36.68 -17.25 21.36
N THR A 27 -35.99 -16.99 22.47
CA THR A 27 -35.58 -15.64 22.90
C THR A 27 -34.67 -15.01 21.84
N MET A 28 -35.24 -14.21 20.94
CA MET A 28 -34.51 -13.23 20.14
C MET A 28 -33.90 -12.20 21.09
N GLN A 29 -32.59 -11.95 21.01
CA GLN A 29 -31.98 -10.92 21.88
C GLN A 29 -31.08 -9.90 21.19
N VAL A 30 -30.78 -10.01 19.88
CA VAL A 30 -30.19 -8.88 19.15
C VAL A 30 -30.70 -8.80 17.71
N ALA A 31 -31.31 -7.67 17.37
CA ALA A 31 -31.55 -7.19 16.02
C ALA A 31 -31.17 -5.70 15.98
N PHE A 32 -30.20 -5.33 15.15
CA PHE A 32 -29.94 -3.92 14.82
C PHE A 32 -30.48 -3.65 13.44
N ALA A 33 -31.26 -2.59 13.30
CA ALA A 33 -31.63 -1.99 12.02
C ALA A 33 -31.16 -0.53 12.06
N ASN A 34 -30.62 -0.03 10.94
CA ASN A 34 -30.41 1.40 10.76
C ASN A 34 -31.74 2.01 10.27
N TRP A 35 -32.28 3.01 10.96
CA TRP A 35 -33.62 3.55 10.68
C TRP A 35 -33.47 4.81 9.82
N ILE A 36 -34.01 4.81 8.61
CA ILE A 36 -34.11 6.03 7.78
C ILE A 36 -35.51 6.61 7.99
N TRP A 37 -35.60 7.75 8.66
CA TRP A 37 -36.86 8.48 8.85
C TRP A 37 -37.08 9.43 7.67
N ASN A 38 -37.98 9.08 6.75
CA ASN A 38 -38.48 10.05 5.78
C ASN A 38 -39.82 10.59 6.28
N ASN A 39 -39.83 11.86 6.72
CA ASN A 39 -41.07 12.60 6.91
C ASN A 39 -41.68 12.87 5.54
N VAL A 40 -42.77 12.19 5.20
CA VAL A 40 -43.68 12.64 4.14
C VAL A 40 -44.81 13.40 4.81
N LEU A 41 -44.81 14.72 4.67
CA LEU A 41 -45.96 15.55 5.02
C LEU A 41 -47.04 15.36 3.95
N GLY A 42 -48.08 14.59 4.28
CA GLY A 42 -49.31 14.46 3.51
C GLY A 42 -50.50 14.29 4.45
N THR A 43 -51.48 15.21 4.39
CA THR A 43 -52.56 15.39 5.36
C THR A 43 -53.76 14.44 5.19
N GLY A 44 -53.56 13.23 4.65
CA GLY A 44 -54.63 12.26 4.39
C GLY A 44 -54.63 11.10 5.38
N THR A 45 -55.77 10.83 6.02
CA THR A 45 -55.98 9.69 6.95
C THR A 45 -56.10 8.33 6.25
N GLY A 46 -55.77 8.23 4.96
CA GLY A 46 -56.18 7.11 4.11
C GLY A 46 -55.13 6.04 3.80
N ASN A 47 -53.82 6.30 3.92
CA ASN A 47 -52.77 5.31 3.69
C ASN A 47 -51.50 5.75 4.42
N ARG A 48 -51.35 5.32 5.67
CA ARG A 48 -50.02 5.22 6.30
C ARG A 48 -49.55 3.79 6.11
N GLU A 49 -49.22 3.43 4.88
CA GLU A 49 -48.29 2.33 4.66
C GLU A 49 -46.95 2.81 5.20
N ASN A 50 -46.71 2.54 6.48
CA ASN A 50 -45.37 2.65 7.04
C ASN A 50 -44.58 1.48 6.44
N THR A 51 -44.04 1.69 5.24
CA THR A 51 -43.11 0.73 4.66
C THR A 51 -41.81 0.81 5.44
N PHE A 52 -41.67 -0.04 6.45
CA PHE A 52 -40.44 -0.19 7.19
C PHE A 52 -39.41 -0.87 6.29
N MET A 53 -38.46 -0.09 5.75
CA MET A 53 -37.29 -0.66 5.08
C MET A 53 -36.22 -0.92 6.14
N THR A 54 -36.05 -2.18 6.53
CA THR A 54 -34.91 -2.63 7.33
C THR A 54 -33.72 -2.90 6.41
N ASP A 55 -32.61 -2.22 6.66
CA ASP A 55 -31.42 -2.29 5.78
C ASP A 55 -30.56 -3.54 6.04
N TRP A 56 -30.55 -4.06 7.28
CA TRP A 56 -29.89 -5.33 7.66
C TRP A 56 -30.38 -5.85 9.01
N VAL A 57 -30.21 -7.16 9.27
CA VAL A 57 -30.39 -7.80 10.58
C VAL A 57 -29.23 -8.78 10.81
N LEU A 58 -28.53 -8.64 11.94
CA LEU A 58 -27.46 -9.55 12.34
C LEU A 58 -27.99 -10.56 13.36
N TYR A 59 -27.96 -11.86 13.04
CA TYR A 59 -28.28 -12.93 13.98
C TYR A 59 -27.00 -13.56 14.51
N TYR A 60 -26.86 -13.63 15.84
CA TYR A 60 -25.75 -14.33 16.50
C TYR A 60 -26.29 -15.49 17.35
N LYS A 61 -25.63 -16.64 17.23
CA LYS A 61 -26.01 -17.92 17.86
C LYS A 61 -26.21 -17.76 19.37
N ASN A 62 -27.30 -18.32 19.92
CA ASN A 62 -27.78 -18.43 21.32
C ASN A 62 -26.82 -18.05 22.49
N THR A 63 -26.21 -16.86 22.42
CA THR A 63 -25.28 -16.34 23.42
C THR A 63 -25.52 -14.84 23.52
N ALA A 64 -25.87 -14.35 24.70
CA ALA A 64 -26.02 -12.92 24.94
C ALA A 64 -24.65 -12.22 24.83
N LEU A 65 -24.61 -11.11 24.10
CA LEU A 65 -23.43 -10.26 23.94
C LEU A 65 -23.70 -8.88 24.54
N ASP A 66 -22.71 -8.28 25.16
CA ASP A 66 -22.79 -6.89 25.62
C ASP A 66 -22.57 -5.88 24.49
N LEU A 67 -22.88 -4.60 24.74
CA LEU A 67 -22.78 -3.52 23.75
C LEU A 67 -21.37 -3.32 23.19
N THR A 68 -20.34 -3.58 24.00
CA THR A 68 -18.93 -3.44 23.60
C THR A 68 -18.53 -4.57 22.66
N GLN A 69 -18.96 -5.79 22.96
CA GLN A 69 -18.76 -6.97 22.10
C GLN A 69 -19.49 -6.80 20.77
N ILE A 70 -20.71 -6.26 20.79
CA ILE A 70 -21.49 -5.91 19.59
C ILE A 70 -20.75 -4.87 18.74
N ASN A 71 -20.32 -3.76 19.34
CA ASN A 71 -19.61 -2.70 18.62
C ASN A 71 -18.29 -3.20 18.03
N THR A 72 -17.58 -4.08 18.75
CA THR A 72 -16.35 -4.73 18.28
C THR A 72 -16.61 -5.65 17.10
N LEU A 73 -17.67 -6.47 17.15
CA LEU A 73 -18.08 -7.32 16.04
C LEU A 73 -18.42 -6.49 14.80
N VAL A 74 -19.22 -5.43 14.96
CA VAL A 74 -19.60 -4.52 13.86
C VAL A 74 -18.35 -3.84 13.27
N ALA A 75 -17.42 -3.35 14.10
CA ALA A 75 -16.18 -2.75 13.65
C ALA A 75 -15.29 -3.74 12.88
N ASN A 76 -15.18 -4.99 13.37
CA ASN A 76 -14.41 -6.04 12.72
C ASN A 76 -15.02 -6.45 11.37
N TYR A 77 -16.35 -6.57 11.29
CA TYR A 77 -17.03 -6.86 10.03
C TYR A 77 -16.87 -5.72 9.02
N LYS A 78 -16.94 -4.45 9.46
CA LYS A 78 -16.66 -3.28 8.63
C LYS A 78 -15.22 -3.29 8.11
N ALA A 79 -14.24 -3.63 8.97
CA ALA A 79 -12.83 -3.68 8.60
C ALA A 79 -12.49 -4.83 7.61
N GLN A 80 -13.30 -5.89 7.59
CA GLN A 80 -13.09 -7.06 6.72
C GLN A 80 -13.85 -7.00 5.38
N GLY A 81 -14.59 -5.92 5.12
CA GLY A 81 -15.37 -5.75 3.89
C GLY A 81 -16.62 -6.62 3.89
N LEU A 82 -17.75 -6.02 4.27
CA LEU A 82 -19.05 -6.70 4.28
C LEU A 82 -19.49 -7.07 2.85
N LYS A 83 -19.88 -8.34 2.66
CA LYS A 83 -20.51 -8.84 1.43
C LYS A 83 -22.03 -8.80 1.61
N ARG A 84 -22.70 -7.84 0.99
CA ARG A 84 -24.17 -7.86 0.83
C ARG A 84 -24.53 -8.99 -0.12
N ARG A 85 -25.65 -9.69 0.11
CA ARG A 85 -26.30 -10.50 -0.93
C ARG A 85 -27.72 -10.01 -1.12
N ASN A 86 -28.17 -9.86 -2.37
CA ASN A 86 -29.60 -9.68 -2.61
C ASN A 86 -30.34 -11.04 -2.51
N LEU A 87 -31.66 -11.00 -2.56
CA LEU A 87 -32.54 -12.19 -2.54
C LEU A 87 -32.25 -13.17 -3.70
N ALA A 88 -31.54 -12.74 -4.75
CA ALA A 88 -31.11 -13.56 -5.87
C ALA A 88 -29.69 -14.16 -5.70
N GLY A 89 -29.05 -13.98 -4.54
CA GLY A 89 -27.73 -14.55 -4.23
C GLY A 89 -26.54 -13.79 -4.81
N GLN A 90 -26.76 -12.63 -5.44
CA GLN A 90 -25.70 -11.79 -6.00
C GLN A 90 -25.00 -11.00 -4.89
N THR A 91 -23.67 -11.08 -4.85
CA THR A 91 -22.86 -10.38 -3.84
C THR A 91 -22.54 -8.94 -4.25
N PHE A 92 -22.79 -7.97 -3.37
CA PHE A 92 -22.33 -6.59 -3.50
C PHE A 92 -21.35 -6.27 -2.36
N TYR A 93 -20.34 -5.44 -2.64
CA TYR A 93 -19.41 -5.00 -1.62
C TYR A 93 -19.90 -3.70 -1.01
N ASP A 94 -20.05 -3.70 0.32
CA ASP A 94 -20.31 -2.50 1.06
C ASP A 94 -19.04 -2.04 1.77
N SER A 95 -18.50 -0.95 1.29
CA SER A 95 -17.72 -0.04 2.10
C SER A 95 -18.03 1.36 1.59
N PRO A 96 -18.27 2.36 2.45
CA PRO A 96 -18.05 3.73 2.06
C PRO A 96 -16.53 3.89 1.93
N GLN A 97 -15.99 3.43 0.80
CA GLN A 97 -14.71 3.90 0.34
C GLN A 97 -15.01 5.30 -0.17
N THR A 98 -14.70 6.33 0.62
CA THR A 98 -14.57 7.69 0.06
C THR A 98 -13.60 7.57 -1.10
N GLY A 99 -14.09 7.55 -2.33
CA GLY A 99 -13.24 7.35 -3.50
C GLY A 99 -12.18 8.44 -3.50
N VAL A 100 -10.91 8.03 -3.55
CA VAL A 100 -9.77 8.95 -3.60
C VAL A 100 -9.65 9.62 -4.97
N ALA A 101 -10.43 9.13 -5.95
CA ALA A 101 -10.69 9.80 -7.22
C ALA A 101 -12.19 9.85 -7.50
N THR A 102 -12.63 10.81 -8.30
CA THR A 102 -13.98 10.84 -8.89
C THR A 102 -13.84 11.14 -10.38
N VAL A 103 -14.43 10.31 -11.23
CA VAL A 103 -14.45 10.52 -12.69
C VAL A 103 -15.82 11.05 -13.13
N TYR A 104 -15.82 11.85 -14.19
CA TYR A 104 -17.00 12.54 -14.68
C TYR A 104 -17.15 12.36 -16.19
N LYS A 105 -18.42 12.31 -16.64
CA LYS A 105 -18.76 12.14 -18.04
C LYS A 105 -18.30 13.30 -18.90
N ASP A 106 -18.54 14.52 -18.43
CA ASP A 106 -18.32 15.73 -19.20
C ASP A 106 -17.17 16.56 -18.60
N CYS A 107 -16.61 17.47 -19.40
CA CYS A 107 -15.68 18.47 -18.88
C CYS A 107 -16.35 19.38 -17.83
N ASN A 108 -15.52 20.03 -17.03
CA ASN A 108 -15.91 20.85 -15.87
C ASN A 108 -16.69 20.08 -14.79
N TYR A 109 -16.38 18.79 -14.63
CA TYR A 109 -17.02 17.91 -13.65
C TYR A 109 -18.53 17.73 -13.88
N GLY A 110 -18.97 17.79 -15.14
CA GLY A 110 -20.37 17.63 -15.54
C GLY A 110 -20.77 16.17 -15.77
N GLY A 111 -22.07 15.94 -15.93
CA GLY A 111 -22.64 14.61 -16.18
C GLY A 111 -22.61 13.70 -14.95
N TYR A 112 -22.47 12.39 -15.16
CA TYR A 112 -22.37 11.47 -14.01
C TYR A 112 -21.07 11.72 -13.24
N ALA A 113 -21.09 11.41 -11.94
CA ALA A 113 -19.92 11.44 -11.08
C ALA A 113 -19.78 10.10 -10.37
N VAL A 114 -18.65 9.42 -10.58
CA VAL A 114 -18.41 8.10 -9.98
C VAL A 114 -17.12 8.12 -9.17
N SER A 115 -17.25 7.92 -7.87
CA SER A 115 -16.11 7.80 -6.96
C SER A 115 -15.41 6.45 -7.15
N LEU A 116 -14.09 6.50 -7.38
CA LEU A 116 -13.22 5.36 -7.54
C LEU A 116 -12.21 5.28 -6.37
N PRO A 117 -12.31 4.25 -5.52
CA PRO A 117 -11.27 3.91 -4.54
C PRO A 117 -9.97 3.48 -5.21
N VAL A 118 -8.90 3.32 -4.42
CA VAL A 118 -7.68 2.65 -4.90
C VAL A 118 -8.03 1.26 -5.45
N GLY A 119 -7.58 0.96 -6.66
CA GLY A 119 -7.90 -0.27 -7.33
C GLY A 119 -7.56 -0.26 -8.81
N ASN A 120 -7.73 -1.43 -9.43
CA ASN A 120 -7.58 -1.64 -10.85
C ASN A 120 -8.98 -1.90 -11.43
N TYR A 121 -9.37 -1.12 -12.44
CA TYR A 121 -10.69 -1.17 -13.05
C TYR A 121 -10.56 -1.49 -14.54
N THR A 122 -10.89 -2.71 -14.93
CA THR A 122 -11.10 -3.07 -16.34
C THR A 122 -12.39 -2.43 -16.85
N LEU A 123 -12.63 -2.49 -18.16
CA LEU A 123 -13.86 -2.00 -18.77
C LEU A 123 -15.10 -2.58 -18.08
N ALA A 124 -15.10 -3.89 -17.82
CA ALA A 124 -16.20 -4.56 -17.12
C ALA A 124 -16.40 -4.00 -15.69
N ASN A 125 -15.32 -3.64 -14.99
CA ASN A 125 -15.43 -3.03 -13.67
C ASN A 125 -15.99 -1.60 -13.72
N LEU A 126 -15.62 -0.82 -14.75
CA LEU A 126 -16.10 0.55 -14.97
C LEU A 126 -17.60 0.55 -15.32
N GLN A 127 -18.01 -0.31 -16.25
CA GLN A 127 -19.41 -0.48 -16.64
C GLN A 127 -20.30 -0.94 -15.48
N ALA A 128 -19.80 -1.86 -14.64
CA ALA A 128 -20.50 -2.27 -13.42
C ALA A 128 -20.69 -1.14 -12.40
N LYS A 129 -19.92 -0.04 -12.53
CA LYS A 129 -20.03 1.18 -11.72
C LYS A 129 -20.81 2.30 -12.43
N GLY A 130 -21.36 2.04 -13.62
CA GLY A 130 -22.13 3.02 -14.39
C GLY A 130 -21.28 3.96 -15.26
N ILE A 131 -19.99 3.66 -15.48
CA ILE A 131 -19.10 4.41 -16.36
C ILE A 131 -19.11 3.72 -17.72
N SER A 132 -19.59 4.41 -18.75
CA SER A 132 -19.57 3.89 -20.13
C SER A 132 -18.14 3.88 -20.70
N ASP A 133 -17.88 3.00 -21.65
CA ASP A 133 -16.59 2.96 -22.36
C ASP A 133 -16.36 4.29 -23.07
N ASN A 134 -15.12 4.79 -23.06
CA ASN A 134 -14.74 6.01 -23.78
C ASN A 134 -15.59 7.22 -23.39
N ASP A 135 -15.91 7.38 -22.11
CA ASP A 135 -16.88 8.39 -21.66
C ASP A 135 -16.39 9.19 -20.45
N ILE A 136 -15.10 9.11 -20.11
CA ILE A 136 -14.49 9.91 -19.05
C ILE A 136 -13.89 11.17 -19.68
N SER A 137 -14.39 12.35 -19.31
CA SER A 137 -13.91 13.65 -19.82
C SER A 137 -13.25 14.53 -18.75
N SER A 138 -13.53 14.34 -17.46
CA SER A 138 -12.84 15.06 -16.38
C SER A 138 -12.76 14.23 -15.11
N LEU A 139 -11.87 14.61 -14.18
CA LEU A 139 -11.68 13.86 -12.94
C LEU A 139 -11.15 14.73 -11.79
N LYS A 140 -11.50 14.35 -10.56
CA LYS A 140 -10.93 14.89 -9.33
C LYS A 140 -10.08 13.84 -8.65
N VAL A 141 -8.95 14.24 -8.07
CA VAL A 141 -8.01 13.33 -7.40
C VAL A 141 -7.59 13.92 -6.06
N GLN A 142 -7.78 13.14 -5.01
CA GLN A 142 -7.29 13.48 -3.69
C GLN A 142 -5.76 13.52 -3.70
N ASN A 143 -5.19 14.51 -3.01
CA ASN A 143 -3.75 14.65 -2.87
C ASN A 143 -3.09 13.34 -2.37
N GLY A 144 -1.97 12.96 -2.99
CA GLY A 144 -1.29 11.70 -2.71
C GLY A 144 -1.78 10.49 -3.51
N TYR A 145 -2.73 10.68 -4.43
CA TYR A 145 -3.20 9.63 -5.36
C TYR A 145 -3.06 10.06 -6.83
N GLU A 146 -3.00 9.08 -7.73
CA GLU A 146 -3.10 9.28 -9.16
C GLU A 146 -4.10 8.31 -9.79
N VAL A 147 -4.70 8.78 -10.88
CA VAL A 147 -5.53 8.01 -11.79
C VAL A 147 -4.74 7.80 -13.09
N VAL A 148 -4.42 6.56 -13.41
CA VAL A 148 -3.82 6.19 -14.70
C VAL A 148 -4.92 5.69 -15.62
N LEU A 149 -5.20 6.46 -16.67
CA LEU A 149 -6.14 6.14 -17.73
C LEU A 149 -5.42 5.34 -18.82
N TYR A 150 -6.09 4.36 -19.41
CA TYR A 150 -5.56 3.54 -20.50
C TYR A 150 -6.57 3.52 -21.66
N ALA A 151 -6.06 3.70 -22.88
CA ALA A 151 -6.88 3.74 -24.11
C ALA A 151 -7.46 2.37 -24.48
N ASN A 152 -6.90 1.27 -23.96
CA ASN A 152 -7.41 -0.08 -24.17
C ASN A 152 -7.76 -0.75 -22.83
N ASP A 153 -8.55 -1.82 -22.88
CA ASP A 153 -8.86 -2.64 -21.70
C ASP A 153 -7.61 -3.35 -21.15
N ASN A 154 -7.71 -3.86 -19.92
CA ASN A 154 -6.68 -4.60 -19.21
C ASN A 154 -5.35 -3.82 -19.09
N PHE A 155 -5.45 -2.49 -18.94
CA PHE A 155 -4.33 -1.58 -18.65
C PHE A 155 -3.25 -1.57 -19.72
N SER A 156 -3.68 -1.55 -20.99
CA SER A 156 -2.80 -1.58 -22.16
C SER A 156 -3.01 -0.37 -23.08
N GLY A 157 -2.15 -0.23 -24.09
CA GLY A 157 -2.22 0.90 -25.04
C GLY A 157 -1.63 2.21 -24.48
N ALA A 158 -1.99 3.32 -25.12
CA ALA A 158 -1.62 4.66 -24.65
C ALA A 158 -2.16 4.87 -23.23
N SER A 159 -1.45 5.66 -22.42
CA SER A 159 -1.87 5.94 -21.04
C SER A 159 -1.57 7.37 -20.62
N ALA A 160 -2.36 7.89 -19.67
CA ALA A 160 -2.16 9.19 -19.05
C ALA A 160 -2.33 9.07 -17.53
N ALA A 161 -1.33 9.55 -16.77
CA ALA A 161 -1.37 9.60 -15.32
C ALA A 161 -1.78 11.00 -14.85
N ILE A 162 -2.87 11.07 -14.08
CA ILE A 162 -3.45 12.31 -13.58
C ILE A 162 -3.42 12.30 -12.06
N ALA A 163 -2.62 13.17 -11.46
CA ALA A 163 -2.36 13.22 -10.02
C ALA A 163 -3.03 14.39 -9.29
N SER A 164 -3.86 15.17 -10.00
CA SER A 164 -4.59 16.32 -9.46
C SER A 164 -5.91 16.51 -10.21
N ASP A 165 -6.77 17.38 -9.68
CA ASP A 165 -8.02 17.75 -10.32
C ASP A 165 -7.78 18.23 -11.76
N ASN A 166 -8.51 17.65 -12.70
CA ASN A 166 -8.40 17.95 -14.12
C ASN A 166 -9.79 18.24 -14.67
N THR A 167 -10.01 19.49 -15.05
CA THR A 167 -11.31 20.00 -15.51
C THR A 167 -11.67 19.48 -16.90
N CYS A 168 -10.73 19.06 -17.75
CA CYS A 168 -11.02 18.57 -19.09
C CYS A 168 -9.82 17.82 -19.68
N LEU A 169 -10.00 16.54 -20.02
CA LEU A 169 -8.92 15.64 -20.48
C LEU A 169 -8.47 15.88 -21.93
N VAL A 170 -8.98 16.91 -22.59
CA VAL A 170 -8.58 17.30 -23.96
C VAL A 170 -7.09 17.60 -24.04
N ALA A 171 -6.53 18.35 -23.09
CA ALA A 171 -5.10 18.67 -23.05
C ALA A 171 -4.21 17.43 -22.81
N ASN A 172 -4.80 16.37 -22.27
CA ASN A 172 -4.14 15.08 -22.05
C ASN A 172 -4.32 14.11 -23.21
N SER A 173 -5.04 14.51 -24.28
CA SER A 173 -5.45 13.62 -25.38
C SER A 173 -6.22 12.38 -24.90
N PHE A 174 -7.01 12.53 -23.83
CA PHE A 174 -7.71 11.42 -23.15
C PHE A 174 -9.20 11.65 -22.91
N ASN A 175 -9.77 12.72 -23.48
CA ASN A 175 -11.19 12.99 -23.42
C ASN A 175 -11.96 11.91 -24.19
N ASP A 176 -12.83 11.17 -23.51
CA ASP A 176 -13.62 10.09 -24.11
C ASP A 176 -12.76 8.98 -24.73
N VAL A 177 -11.62 8.66 -24.09
CA VAL A 177 -10.65 7.65 -24.59
C VAL A 177 -10.43 6.51 -23.60
N ALA A 178 -10.71 6.70 -22.32
CA ALA A 178 -10.34 5.71 -21.30
C ALA A 178 -11.26 4.47 -21.34
N THR A 179 -10.65 3.29 -21.57
CA THR A 179 -11.33 1.97 -21.52
C THR A 179 -10.98 1.20 -20.25
N SER A 180 -9.82 1.46 -19.62
CA SER A 180 -9.50 0.93 -18.29
C SER A 180 -8.74 1.95 -17.43
N VAL A 181 -8.85 1.81 -16.11
CA VAL A 181 -8.35 2.81 -15.14
C VAL A 181 -7.64 2.13 -13.97
N ARG A 182 -6.51 2.68 -13.54
CA ARG A 182 -5.90 2.35 -12.24
C ARG A 182 -5.93 3.56 -11.34
N VAL A 183 -6.44 3.40 -10.13
CA VAL A 183 -6.36 4.39 -9.07
C VAL A 183 -5.38 3.87 -8.03
N ARG A 184 -4.31 4.61 -7.78
CA ARG A 184 -3.26 4.19 -6.84
C ARG A 184 -2.71 5.39 -6.08
N ALA A 185 -2.10 5.14 -4.93
CA ALA A 185 -1.31 6.19 -4.29
C ALA A 185 -0.23 6.64 -5.29
N VAL A 186 -0.04 7.95 -5.44
CA VAL A 186 1.18 8.44 -6.08
C VAL A 186 2.29 7.93 -5.19
N THR A 187 3.17 7.11 -5.74
CA THR A 187 4.50 6.97 -5.15
C THR A 187 5.20 8.29 -5.43
N SER A 188 4.86 9.31 -4.63
CA SER A 188 5.51 10.59 -4.64
C SER A 188 6.93 10.31 -4.17
N SER A 189 7.80 10.02 -5.12
CA SER A 189 9.22 10.11 -4.90
C SER A 189 9.47 11.62 -4.78
N SER A 190 9.22 12.19 -3.59
CA SER A 190 9.60 13.56 -3.30
C SER A 190 11.10 13.62 -3.58
N SER A 191 11.46 14.31 -4.65
CA SER A 191 12.82 14.40 -5.15
C SER A 191 13.26 15.84 -5.01
N VAL A 192 14.35 16.05 -4.31
CA VAL A 192 15.00 17.36 -4.18
C VAL A 192 16.30 17.26 -4.98
N LEU A 193 16.44 18.12 -5.99
CA LEU A 193 17.71 18.35 -6.68
C LEU A 193 18.42 19.51 -6.00
N ILE A 194 19.71 19.32 -5.73
CA ILE A 194 20.59 20.27 -5.05
C ILE A 194 21.81 20.44 -5.95
N GLU A 195 22.02 21.62 -6.51
CA GLU A 195 23.25 21.92 -7.23
C GLU A 195 24.43 21.90 -6.24
N ALA A 196 25.55 21.28 -6.59
CA ALA A 196 26.66 21.10 -5.66
C ALA A 196 27.27 22.43 -5.23
N GLU A 197 27.25 23.44 -6.10
CA GLU A 197 27.68 24.81 -5.80
C GLU A 197 26.71 25.58 -4.88
N SER A 198 25.51 25.03 -4.61
CA SER A 198 24.47 25.69 -3.78
C SER A 198 24.62 25.42 -2.28
N TYR A 199 25.84 25.17 -1.82
CA TYR A 199 26.12 24.95 -0.40
C TYR A 199 25.82 26.20 0.45
N THR A 200 25.35 25.98 1.67
CA THR A 200 25.19 27.04 2.68
C THR A 200 26.53 27.36 3.36
N SER A 201 27.36 26.34 3.57
CA SER A 201 28.72 26.45 4.12
C SER A 201 29.62 25.40 3.48
N MET A 202 30.91 25.69 3.37
CA MET A 202 31.91 24.73 2.85
C MET A 202 33.29 24.97 3.45
N SER A 203 34.20 24.03 3.19
CA SER A 203 35.64 24.19 3.38
C SER A 203 36.41 23.56 2.23
N GLY A 204 37.40 24.28 1.70
CA GLY A 204 38.43 23.79 0.77
C GLY A 204 38.05 23.63 -0.70
N ILE A 205 36.75 23.50 -1.00
CA ILE A 205 36.27 23.32 -2.38
C ILE A 205 36.37 24.59 -3.24
N GLN A 206 36.36 24.40 -4.57
CA GLN A 206 36.20 25.47 -5.56
C GLN A 206 35.11 25.10 -6.58
N THR A 207 34.71 26.06 -7.42
CA THR A 207 33.73 25.85 -8.49
C THR A 207 34.33 26.16 -9.85
N GLU A 208 33.93 25.42 -10.87
CA GLU A 208 34.28 25.67 -12.28
C GLU A 208 33.04 25.51 -13.18
N ALA A 209 33.11 25.97 -14.43
CA ALA A 209 32.03 25.76 -15.38
C ALA A 209 31.93 24.27 -15.76
N THR A 210 30.73 23.70 -15.66
CA THR A 210 30.51 22.29 -16.02
C THR A 210 30.23 22.12 -17.50
N THR A 211 30.71 21.01 -18.08
CA THR A 211 30.32 20.58 -19.43
C THR A 211 29.20 19.53 -19.40
N ASP A 212 28.61 19.25 -18.23
CA ASP A 212 27.48 18.33 -18.12
C ASP A 212 26.23 18.87 -18.83
N SER A 213 25.31 17.96 -19.14
CA SER A 213 24.00 18.34 -19.68
C SER A 213 23.26 19.25 -18.70
N GLY A 214 22.85 20.44 -19.15
CA GLY A 214 22.23 21.47 -18.31
C GLY A 214 23.13 22.68 -18.06
N GLY A 215 24.44 22.55 -18.25
CA GLY A 215 25.41 23.62 -17.98
C GLY A 215 25.44 24.00 -16.49
N GLY A 216 25.85 25.23 -16.17
CA GLY A 216 25.99 25.71 -14.79
C GLY A 216 27.43 25.63 -14.27
N LEU A 217 27.58 25.40 -12.97
CA LEU A 217 28.87 25.15 -12.34
C LEU A 217 28.91 23.71 -11.83
N ASN A 218 30.12 23.21 -11.57
CA ASN A 218 30.32 22.06 -10.70
C ASN A 218 31.28 22.43 -9.57
N VAL A 219 31.21 21.70 -8.47
CA VAL A 219 32.26 21.70 -7.46
C VAL A 219 33.42 20.84 -7.93
N GLY A 220 34.64 21.31 -7.69
CA GLY A 220 35.89 20.64 -8.01
C GLY A 220 37.02 21.09 -7.07
N TYR A 221 38.25 20.68 -7.40
CA TYR A 221 39.43 20.88 -6.55
C TYR A 221 39.22 20.34 -5.12
N ALA A 222 38.45 19.25 -5.01
CA ALA A 222 38.01 18.68 -3.75
C ALA A 222 39.10 17.76 -3.18
N ASP A 223 39.75 18.21 -2.09
CA ASP A 223 40.79 17.48 -1.40
C ASP A 223 40.25 16.66 -0.22
N THR A 224 41.03 15.66 0.21
CA THR A 224 40.66 14.83 1.37
C THR A 224 40.52 15.71 2.62
N GLY A 225 39.35 15.68 3.25
CA GLY A 225 39.01 16.54 4.39
C GLY A 225 38.10 17.72 4.07
N ASP A 226 37.91 18.03 2.78
CA ASP A 226 37.00 19.07 2.34
C ASP A 226 35.54 18.64 2.54
N TRP A 227 34.66 19.63 2.63
CA TRP A 227 33.24 19.37 2.86
C TRP A 227 32.33 20.50 2.38
N MET A 228 31.06 20.15 2.19
CA MET A 228 29.96 21.06 1.89
C MET A 228 28.76 20.74 2.78
N SER A 229 28.01 21.76 3.18
CA SER A 229 26.77 21.61 3.94
C SER A 229 25.63 22.41 3.30
N TYR A 230 24.47 21.78 3.20
CA TYR A 230 23.25 22.32 2.61
C TYR A 230 22.17 22.39 3.68
N SER A 231 21.70 23.59 3.99
CA SER A 231 20.72 23.80 5.06
C SER A 231 19.29 23.49 4.62
N ASN A 232 18.43 23.20 5.59
CA ASN A 232 16.97 23.07 5.42
C ASN A 232 16.52 21.95 4.45
N ILE A 233 17.27 20.85 4.39
CA ILE A 233 16.85 19.69 3.60
C ILE A 233 15.78 18.91 4.35
N ASN A 234 14.56 18.91 3.81
CA ASN A 234 13.40 18.29 4.43
C ASN A 234 13.19 16.84 3.95
N PHE A 235 13.16 15.91 4.89
CA PHE A 235 12.77 14.52 4.72
C PHE A 235 11.34 14.38 5.28
N PRO A 236 10.29 14.45 4.45
CA PRO A 236 8.92 14.63 4.92
C PRO A 236 8.38 13.45 5.74
N THR A 237 8.93 12.25 5.55
CA THR A 237 8.54 11.02 6.27
C THR A 237 9.73 10.10 6.47
N SER A 238 9.78 9.36 7.58
CA SER A 238 10.84 8.39 7.81
C SER A 238 10.85 7.30 6.73
N GLY A 239 12.01 6.70 6.49
CA GLY A 239 12.14 5.53 5.63
C GLY A 239 13.33 5.62 4.69
N SER A 240 13.26 4.86 3.60
CA SER A 240 14.34 4.75 2.63
C SER A 240 14.36 5.93 1.66
N TYR A 241 15.54 6.44 1.38
CA TYR A 241 15.82 7.49 0.39
C TYR A 241 16.96 7.04 -0.51
N LEU A 242 16.80 7.24 -1.82
CA LEU A 242 17.86 7.12 -2.80
C LEU A 242 18.56 8.48 -2.88
N ILE A 243 19.87 8.50 -2.62
CA ILE A 243 20.71 9.67 -2.84
C ILE A 243 21.55 9.40 -4.07
N GLU A 244 21.45 10.27 -5.05
CA GLU A 244 22.19 10.23 -6.31
C GLU A 244 23.17 11.39 -6.35
N TYR A 245 24.38 11.13 -6.83
CA TYR A 245 25.45 12.11 -7.01
C TYR A 245 25.87 12.11 -8.47
N ARG A 246 25.83 13.27 -9.10
CA ARG A 246 26.37 13.47 -10.45
C ARG A 246 27.82 13.86 -10.33
N VAL A 247 28.70 12.95 -10.72
CA VAL A 247 30.13 13.02 -10.43
C VAL A 247 30.97 12.80 -11.68
N ALA A 248 32.18 13.35 -11.65
CA ALA A 248 33.22 13.08 -12.63
C ALA A 248 34.56 12.86 -11.92
N SER A 249 35.40 11.98 -12.46
CA SER A 249 36.74 11.74 -11.94
C SER A 249 37.69 11.30 -13.05
N GLY A 250 38.88 11.90 -13.09
CA GLY A 250 39.98 11.44 -13.94
C GLY A 250 40.82 10.32 -13.31
N VAL A 251 40.54 9.94 -12.07
CA VAL A 251 41.34 8.99 -11.27
C VAL A 251 40.47 7.90 -10.66
N SER A 252 41.09 6.86 -10.12
CA SER A 252 40.40 5.81 -9.37
C SER A 252 40.61 6.00 -7.87
N GLY A 253 39.62 5.56 -7.08
CA GLY A 253 39.75 5.48 -5.62
C GLY A 253 39.22 6.69 -4.86
N ALA A 254 38.63 7.68 -5.53
CA ALA A 254 37.93 8.78 -4.86
C ALA A 254 36.72 8.25 -4.05
N ILE A 255 36.49 8.82 -2.87
CA ILE A 255 35.42 8.40 -1.95
C ILE A 255 34.77 9.65 -1.35
N ILE A 256 33.46 9.71 -1.42
CA ILE A 256 32.65 10.71 -0.70
C ILE A 256 31.78 10.02 0.34
N SER A 257 31.44 10.72 1.41
CA SER A 257 30.38 10.31 2.32
C SER A 257 29.35 11.41 2.50
N SER A 258 28.14 11.00 2.87
CA SER A 258 27.06 11.91 3.22
C SER A 258 26.64 11.73 4.67
N ASP A 259 26.22 12.83 5.28
CA ASP A 259 25.77 12.86 6.67
C ASP A 259 24.62 13.86 6.87
N LEU A 260 24.02 13.83 8.05
CA LEU A 260 23.09 14.85 8.53
C LEU A 260 23.60 15.47 9.82
N SER A 261 23.28 16.75 10.01
CA SER A 261 23.59 17.52 11.22
C SER A 261 25.09 17.52 11.55
N ALA A 262 25.89 17.95 10.57
CA ALA A 262 27.34 18.15 10.69
C ALA A 262 28.09 16.90 11.19
N GLY A 263 27.83 15.76 10.55
CA GLY A 263 28.49 14.49 10.81
C GLY A 263 27.86 13.65 11.93
N THR A 264 26.86 14.18 12.65
CA THR A 264 26.22 13.45 13.78
C THR A 264 25.52 12.18 13.31
N ILE A 265 24.89 12.21 12.12
CA ILE A 265 24.18 11.07 11.55
C ILE A 265 24.88 10.70 10.24
N GLN A 266 25.65 9.62 10.24
CA GLN A 266 26.33 9.13 9.04
C GLN A 266 25.35 8.35 8.17
N LEU A 267 25.26 8.71 6.88
CA LEU A 267 24.37 8.05 5.92
C LEU A 267 25.09 7.01 5.07
N GLY A 268 26.42 7.09 4.96
CA GLY A 268 27.25 6.13 4.24
C GLY A 268 28.26 6.78 3.30
N ALA A 269 29.15 5.96 2.76
CA ALA A 269 30.19 6.34 1.81
C ALA A 269 29.96 5.68 0.45
N VAL A 270 30.38 6.35 -0.62
CA VAL A 270 30.26 5.91 -2.01
C VAL A 270 31.62 6.04 -2.69
N ASN A 271 32.04 4.96 -3.34
CA ASN A 271 33.20 4.97 -4.22
C ASN A 271 32.85 5.67 -5.53
N ILE A 272 33.69 6.61 -5.95
CA ILE A 272 33.55 7.31 -7.22
C ILE A 272 34.38 6.57 -8.27
N PRO A 273 33.76 6.04 -9.34
CA PRO A 273 34.51 5.39 -10.40
C PRO A 273 35.30 6.41 -11.21
N ASN A 274 36.39 5.96 -11.83
CA ASN A 274 37.06 6.74 -12.88
C ASN A 274 36.10 6.85 -14.07
N THR A 275 35.68 8.08 -14.39
CA THR A 275 34.73 8.36 -15.48
C THR A 275 35.44 8.68 -16.80
N GLY A 276 36.78 8.62 -16.82
CA GLY A 276 37.62 8.91 -17.98
C GLY A 276 37.99 10.38 -18.14
N GLY A 277 37.64 11.25 -17.17
CA GLY A 277 38.01 12.66 -17.19
C GLY A 277 37.22 13.51 -16.20
N TRP A 278 37.75 14.69 -15.86
CA TRP A 278 37.19 15.63 -14.87
C TRP A 278 35.84 16.26 -15.24
N GLN A 279 35.43 16.08 -16.50
CA GLN A 279 34.19 16.61 -17.07
C GLN A 279 33.41 15.50 -17.82
N ASN A 280 33.75 14.23 -17.57
CA ASN A 280 32.98 13.08 -18.04
C ASN A 280 32.06 12.63 -16.90
N TRP A 281 30.76 12.82 -17.08
CA TRP A 281 29.82 12.73 -15.96
C TRP A 281 29.09 11.39 -15.88
N GLN A 282 29.04 10.82 -14.68
CA GLN A 282 28.25 9.64 -14.34
C GLN A 282 27.42 9.92 -13.10
N THR A 283 26.29 9.20 -12.95
CA THR A 283 25.48 9.27 -11.74
C THR A 283 25.73 8.02 -10.92
N VAL A 284 26.22 8.20 -9.70
CA VAL A 284 26.35 7.14 -8.69
C VAL A 284 25.30 7.32 -7.62
N SER A 285 24.94 6.26 -6.91
CA SER A 285 23.85 6.34 -5.93
C SER A 285 24.06 5.44 -4.73
N GLN A 286 23.45 5.81 -3.61
CA GLN A 286 23.30 4.97 -2.43
C GLN A 286 21.87 5.06 -1.89
N THR A 287 21.42 3.99 -1.24
CA THR A 287 20.12 3.97 -0.56
C THR A 287 20.35 4.03 0.94
N VAL A 288 19.70 4.98 1.61
CA VAL A 288 19.89 5.26 3.04
C VAL A 288 18.55 5.26 3.76
N SER A 289 18.57 5.07 5.08
CA SER A 289 17.37 5.18 5.93
C SER A 289 17.46 6.45 6.76
N VAL A 290 16.47 7.33 6.63
CA VAL A 290 16.44 8.64 7.28
C VAL A 290 15.12 8.79 8.03
N ASN A 291 15.17 9.37 9.23
CA ASN A 291 13.97 9.72 9.98
C ASN A 291 13.34 11.00 9.41
N ALA A 292 12.02 11.14 9.55
CA ALA A 292 11.34 12.38 9.16
C ALA A 292 11.94 13.56 9.92
N GLY A 293 12.19 14.66 9.21
CA GLY A 293 12.77 15.85 9.81
C GLY A 293 13.43 16.75 8.77
N THR A 294 13.78 17.95 9.20
CA THR A 294 14.60 18.88 8.42
C THR A 294 16.00 18.91 9.00
N TYR A 295 17.00 18.73 8.13
CA TYR A 295 18.40 18.58 8.52
C TYR A 295 19.31 19.47 7.67
N ASN A 296 20.51 19.71 8.19
CA ASN A 296 21.63 20.12 7.35
C ASN A 296 22.22 18.86 6.71
N PHE A 297 22.16 18.75 5.40
CA PHE A 297 22.75 17.66 4.65
C PHE A 297 24.23 17.96 4.39
N GLY A 298 25.11 17.00 4.66
CA GLY A 298 26.55 17.13 4.53
C GLY A 298 27.11 16.23 3.44
N ILE A 299 28.13 16.72 2.74
CA ILE A 299 29.04 15.94 1.89
C ILE A 299 30.45 16.13 2.41
N TYR A 300 31.16 15.03 2.62
CA TYR A 300 32.54 15.00 3.08
C TYR A 300 33.41 14.20 2.11
N ILE A 301 34.56 14.76 1.75
CA ILE A 301 35.52 14.15 0.84
C ILE A 301 36.47 13.25 1.64
N GLN A 302 36.18 11.94 1.66
CA GLN A 302 37.01 10.96 2.37
C GLN A 302 38.31 10.64 1.65
N ASN A 303 38.26 10.63 0.32
CA ASN A 303 39.44 10.53 -0.52
C ASN A 303 39.26 11.40 -1.77
N THR A 304 40.24 12.26 -2.04
CA THR A 304 40.28 13.24 -3.15
C THR A 304 40.07 12.60 -4.53
N GLY A 305 39.79 13.47 -5.51
CA GLY A 305 39.74 13.12 -6.92
C GLY A 305 38.32 13.05 -7.48
N VAL A 306 37.45 13.96 -7.08
CA VAL A 306 36.05 14.02 -7.55
C VAL A 306 35.64 15.45 -7.89
N ASN A 307 34.94 15.60 -9.01
CA ASN A 307 34.08 16.74 -9.31
C ASN A 307 32.62 16.33 -9.07
N ILE A 308 31.81 17.24 -8.53
CA ILE A 308 30.40 16.98 -8.19
C ILE A 308 29.55 18.09 -8.83
N ASN A 309 28.59 17.72 -9.67
CA ASN A 309 27.68 18.66 -10.33
C ASN A 309 26.42 18.90 -9.48
N TRP A 310 25.69 17.84 -9.15
CA TRP A 310 24.47 17.93 -8.35
C TRP A 310 24.26 16.69 -7.49
N ILE A 311 23.45 16.86 -6.44
CA ILE A 311 22.91 15.80 -5.59
C ILE A 311 21.40 15.73 -5.79
N ARG A 312 20.85 14.53 -5.88
CA ARG A 312 19.40 14.31 -5.86
C ARG A 312 19.01 13.39 -4.73
N ILE A 313 18.09 13.83 -3.88
CA ILE A 313 17.56 13.04 -2.77
C ILE A 313 16.12 12.70 -3.09
N THR A 314 15.85 11.42 -3.32
CA THR A 314 14.57 10.92 -3.76
C THR A 314 14.02 9.97 -2.69
N LYS A 315 12.83 10.26 -2.14
CA LYS A 315 12.17 9.29 -1.27
C LYS A 315 11.93 7.99 -2.05
N ALA A 316 12.48 6.89 -1.56
CA ALA A 316 12.25 5.59 -2.18
C ALA A 316 10.78 5.23 -1.98
N ALA A 317 10.12 4.75 -3.03
CA ALA A 317 8.71 4.38 -2.98
C ALA A 317 8.47 3.30 -1.91
N SER A 318 7.90 3.70 -0.77
CA SER A 318 7.46 2.79 0.26
C SER A 318 6.15 2.17 -0.16
N THR A 319 6.18 0.97 -0.76
CA THR A 319 5.20 -0.13 -0.55
C THR A 319 5.40 -1.39 -1.42
N LEU A 320 6.30 -1.43 -2.41
CA LEU A 320 6.43 -2.62 -3.30
C LEU A 320 7.77 -3.37 -3.21
N ALA A 321 8.90 -2.69 -2.96
CA ALA A 321 10.19 -3.38 -2.88
C ALA A 321 10.31 -4.28 -1.63
N ALA A 322 9.85 -3.82 -0.47
CA ALA A 322 9.87 -4.60 0.77
C ALA A 322 8.87 -5.77 0.74
N LYS A 323 7.70 -5.60 0.10
CA LYS A 323 6.70 -6.67 -0.08
C LYS A 323 7.11 -7.68 -1.16
N SER A 324 7.76 -7.26 -2.24
CA SER A 324 8.28 -8.18 -3.25
C SER A 324 9.47 -8.97 -2.70
N ALA A 325 10.40 -8.31 -1.99
CA ALA A 325 11.53 -9.00 -1.36
C ALA A 325 11.10 -9.90 -0.18
N SER A 326 10.09 -9.53 0.61
CA SER A 326 9.52 -10.41 1.64
C SER A 326 8.74 -11.55 1.01
N LYS A 327 7.97 -11.30 -0.06
CA LYS A 327 7.27 -12.33 -0.83
C LYS A 327 8.23 -13.35 -1.44
N ASP A 328 9.26 -12.90 -2.16
CA ASP A 328 10.23 -13.79 -2.81
C ASP A 328 10.98 -14.65 -1.77
N LYS A 329 11.37 -14.06 -0.62
CA LYS A 329 12.01 -14.79 0.48
C LYS A 329 11.08 -15.79 1.19
N ILE A 330 9.79 -15.46 1.34
CA ILE A 330 8.81 -16.36 1.95
C ILE A 330 8.40 -17.46 0.97
N GLU A 331 8.27 -17.17 -0.33
CA GLU A 331 8.01 -18.18 -1.37
C GLU A 331 9.18 -19.17 -1.52
N SER A 332 10.42 -18.68 -1.44
CA SER A 332 11.64 -19.50 -1.49
C SER A 332 12.08 -20.09 -0.13
N LEU A 333 11.32 -19.85 0.94
CA LEU A 333 11.67 -20.25 2.31
C LEU A 333 11.98 -21.74 2.39
N THR A 334 13.05 -22.15 3.06
CA THR A 334 13.34 -23.56 3.34
C THR A 334 13.45 -23.78 4.85
N VAL A 335 13.20 -25.02 5.28
CA VAL A 335 13.22 -25.39 6.71
C VAL A 335 14.28 -26.44 6.97
N TYR A 336 15.02 -26.29 8.07
CA TYR A 336 16.13 -27.18 8.42
C TYR A 336 16.39 -27.16 9.94
N PRO A 337 17.02 -28.20 10.51
CA PRO A 337 17.26 -29.49 9.89
C PRO A 337 15.95 -30.27 9.71
N SER A 338 15.90 -31.16 8.72
CA SER A 338 14.86 -32.18 8.63
C SER A 338 15.55 -33.52 8.33
N PRO A 339 15.59 -34.47 9.27
CA PRO A 339 14.82 -34.49 10.53
C PRO A 339 15.35 -33.54 11.63
N THR A 340 14.48 -33.08 12.53
CA THR A 340 14.82 -32.26 13.71
C THR A 340 14.36 -32.89 15.03
N ASP A 341 15.05 -32.56 16.12
CA ASP A 341 14.73 -32.97 17.49
C ASP A 341 13.94 -31.88 18.23
N ASN A 342 14.50 -30.68 18.39
CA ASN A 342 13.93 -29.65 19.26
C ASN A 342 13.54 -28.37 18.54
N GLU A 343 14.27 -27.98 17.50
CA GLU A 343 14.11 -26.66 16.87
C GLU A 343 14.18 -26.76 15.35
N LEU A 344 13.29 -26.06 14.67
CA LEU A 344 13.25 -25.96 13.21
C LEU A 344 13.59 -24.51 12.82
N PHE A 345 14.61 -24.36 12.00
CA PHE A 345 15.09 -23.08 11.48
C PHE A 345 14.57 -22.81 10.07
N PHE A 346 14.51 -21.53 9.73
CA PHE A 346 14.11 -21.00 8.44
C PHE A 346 15.29 -20.30 7.76
N THR A 347 15.40 -20.40 6.43
CA THR A 347 16.41 -19.65 5.65
C THR A 347 16.12 -18.16 5.52
N ALA A 348 14.99 -17.68 6.04
CA ALA A 348 14.65 -16.27 6.13
C ALA A 348 14.00 -15.96 7.48
N ASP A 349 14.03 -14.68 7.86
CA ASP A 349 13.36 -14.17 9.06
C ASP A 349 11.83 -14.21 8.89
N VAL A 350 11.17 -14.94 9.78
CA VAL A 350 9.72 -15.13 9.82
C VAL A 350 9.05 -14.38 10.96
N SER A 351 9.71 -13.38 11.55
CA SER A 351 9.12 -12.50 12.57
C SER A 351 7.78 -11.96 12.10
N GLU A 352 6.79 -11.95 12.99
CA GLU A 352 5.40 -11.52 12.75
C GLU A 352 4.57 -12.39 11.79
N ALA A 353 5.16 -13.39 11.13
CA ALA A 353 4.43 -14.36 10.30
C ALA A 353 3.50 -15.22 11.17
N ASN A 354 2.38 -15.65 10.61
CA ASN A 354 1.56 -16.69 11.22
C ASN A 354 2.17 -18.05 10.88
N LEU A 355 2.59 -18.79 11.91
CA LEU A 355 3.11 -20.14 11.77
C LEU A 355 2.05 -21.14 12.22
N SER A 356 1.85 -22.19 11.43
CA SER A 356 0.99 -23.33 11.78
C SER A 356 1.69 -24.63 11.45
N ILE A 357 1.82 -25.53 12.43
CA ILE A 357 2.30 -26.90 12.22
C ILE A 357 1.10 -27.82 12.11
N ILE A 358 1.06 -28.60 11.03
CA ILE A 358 -0.02 -29.49 10.64
C ILE A 358 0.53 -30.91 10.60
N ASN A 359 -0.10 -31.83 11.32
CA ASN A 359 0.22 -33.25 11.23
C ASN A 359 -0.18 -33.77 9.84
N SER A 360 0.75 -34.40 9.12
CA SER A 360 0.51 -34.80 7.73
C SER A 360 -0.44 -35.99 7.58
N GLN A 361 -0.72 -36.72 8.66
CA GLN A 361 -1.57 -37.92 8.64
C GLN A 361 -3.06 -37.59 8.72
N ASP A 362 -3.42 -36.63 9.57
CA ASP A 362 -4.82 -36.29 9.90
C ASP A 362 -5.19 -34.85 9.52
N GLY A 363 -4.22 -34.02 9.11
CA GLY A 363 -4.43 -32.61 8.78
C GLY A 363 -4.68 -31.72 9.99
N ALA A 364 -4.53 -32.23 11.22
CA ALA A 364 -4.76 -31.47 12.43
C ALA A 364 -3.65 -30.43 12.63
N THR A 365 -4.04 -29.18 12.93
CA THR A 365 -3.09 -28.16 13.37
C THR A 365 -2.68 -28.45 14.82
N VAL A 366 -1.42 -28.78 15.03
CA VAL A 366 -0.87 -29.20 16.33
C VAL A 366 -0.14 -28.05 17.06
N LEU A 367 0.27 -27.01 16.33
CA LEU A 367 0.87 -25.81 16.88
C LEU A 367 0.48 -24.60 16.02
N SER A 368 0.15 -23.47 16.63
CA SER A 368 0.08 -22.19 15.93
C SER A 368 0.57 -21.04 16.79
N GLN A 369 1.42 -20.20 16.22
CA GLN A 369 2.00 -19.06 16.91
C GLN A 369 2.44 -17.97 15.92
N LYS A 370 2.78 -16.80 16.44
CA LYS A 370 3.54 -15.80 15.70
C LYS A 370 5.01 -16.21 15.59
N GLY A 371 5.60 -16.01 14.42
CA GLY A 371 7.04 -16.15 14.24
C GLY A 371 7.78 -15.06 14.99
N ASN A 372 8.91 -15.42 15.57
CA ASN A 372 9.80 -14.52 16.29
C ASN A 372 11.24 -14.90 15.90
N GLY A 373 11.81 -14.18 14.94
CA GLY A 373 13.09 -14.50 14.32
C GLY A 373 12.99 -15.57 13.23
N ASN A 374 13.99 -16.46 13.18
CA ASN A 374 14.17 -17.45 12.12
C ASN A 374 14.10 -18.90 12.62
N SER A 375 13.44 -19.16 13.76
CA SER A 375 13.23 -20.52 14.25
C SER A 375 11.87 -20.72 14.92
N ILE A 376 11.54 -21.98 15.15
CA ILE A 376 10.37 -22.41 15.93
C ILE A 376 10.72 -23.64 16.77
N ASP A 377 10.33 -23.61 18.05
CA ASP A 377 10.45 -24.74 18.96
C ASP A 377 9.40 -25.81 18.61
N VAL A 378 9.88 -27.02 18.36
CA VAL A 378 9.09 -28.22 18.02
C VAL A 378 9.30 -29.36 19.03
N THR A 379 9.95 -29.10 20.16
CA THR A 379 10.28 -30.08 21.19
C THR A 379 9.05 -30.85 21.68
N ARG A 380 7.88 -30.19 21.72
CA ARG A 380 6.62 -30.76 22.21
C ARG A 380 5.90 -31.66 21.20
N LEU A 381 6.38 -31.75 19.96
CA LEU A 381 5.79 -32.62 18.95
C LEU A 381 6.25 -34.06 19.14
N LYS A 382 5.37 -35.02 18.88
CA LYS A 382 5.75 -36.44 18.79
C LYS A 382 6.50 -36.71 17.50
N SER A 383 7.31 -37.77 17.46
CA SER A 383 7.96 -38.28 16.25
C SER A 383 6.94 -38.48 15.12
N GLY A 384 7.23 -37.98 13.92
CA GLY A 384 6.28 -38.00 12.82
C GLY A 384 6.62 -37.04 11.67
N ILE A 385 5.76 -37.02 10.65
CA ILE A 385 5.88 -36.12 9.49
C ILE A 385 4.90 -34.96 9.68
N TYR A 386 5.40 -33.74 9.51
CA TYR A 386 4.61 -32.52 9.68
C TYR A 386 4.79 -31.59 8.48
N LEU A 387 3.79 -30.76 8.27
CA LEU A 387 3.84 -29.59 7.39
C LEU A 387 3.90 -28.35 8.26
N ILE A 388 4.75 -27.39 7.91
CA ILE A 388 4.71 -26.04 8.46
C ILE A 388 4.20 -25.07 7.40
N LEU A 389 3.10 -24.40 7.71
CA LEU A 389 2.54 -23.29 6.95
C LEU A 389 3.07 -22.00 7.55
N VAL A 390 3.70 -21.19 6.71
CA VAL A 390 4.15 -19.84 7.02
C VAL A 390 3.32 -18.87 6.20
N GLU A 391 2.54 -18.02 6.87
CA GLU A 391 1.74 -16.97 6.24
C GLU A 391 2.24 -15.60 6.68
N LYS A 392 2.76 -14.81 5.73
CA LYS A 392 3.22 -13.44 5.96
C LYS A 392 2.76 -12.56 4.81
N ASP A 393 2.15 -11.41 5.13
CA ASP A 393 1.68 -10.43 4.14
C ASP A 393 0.75 -11.02 3.04
N GLY A 394 -0.02 -12.07 3.37
CA GLY A 394 -0.92 -12.76 2.43
C GLY A 394 -0.25 -13.83 1.55
N VAL A 395 1.06 -14.00 1.64
CA VAL A 395 1.83 -15.06 0.99
C VAL A 395 1.84 -16.28 1.89
N LYS A 396 1.52 -17.45 1.33
CA LYS A 396 1.47 -18.73 2.05
C LYS A 396 2.50 -19.68 1.49
N THR A 397 3.40 -20.15 2.35
CA THR A 397 4.39 -21.16 1.99
C THR A 397 4.26 -22.37 2.91
N VAL A 398 4.22 -23.55 2.31
CA VAL A 398 4.17 -24.82 3.04
C VAL A 398 5.48 -25.57 2.85
N ARG A 399 6.06 -26.08 3.93
CA ARG A 399 7.24 -26.95 3.91
C ARG A 399 7.02 -28.20 4.75
N ARG A 400 7.59 -29.31 4.30
CA ARG A 400 7.56 -30.59 5.03
C ARG A 400 8.81 -30.71 5.88
N PHE A 401 8.67 -31.19 7.11
CA PHE A 401 9.80 -31.62 7.94
C PHE A 401 9.46 -32.91 8.71
N ILE A 402 10.50 -33.59 9.17
CA ILE A 402 10.39 -34.82 9.97
C ILE A 402 10.80 -34.51 11.42
N LYS A 403 9.93 -34.80 12.39
CA LYS A 403 10.26 -34.78 13.81
C LYS A 403 10.74 -36.17 14.22
N LYS A 404 11.93 -36.23 14.83
CA LYS A 404 12.47 -37.46 15.43
C LYS A 404 11.83 -37.76 16.77
#